data_AF-A0A7W2D9R5-F1
#
_entry.id   AF-A0A7W2D9R5-F1
#
_cell.length_a   1.000
_cell.length_b   1.000
_cell.length_c   1.000
_cell.angle_alpha   90.00
_cell.angle_beta   90.00
_cell.angle_gamma   90.00
#
_symmetry.space_group_name_H-M   'P 1'
#
loop_
_entity.id
_entity.type
_entity.pdbx_description
1 polymer ?
#
loop_
_entity_poly.entity_id
_entity_poly.type
_entity_poly.pdbx_seq_one_letter_code
_entity_poly.pdbx_strand_id
1 'polypeptide(L)'
;MALLALAGSTSPAHADATVKDGKVGLIVKGKELSVNRAGGWMDGHGTGVRARLYTVHNGVRNDITKWKDATPVSAGMTKFSNVDWNLRGRTFRHGTWLCVEFNKTDGTPCAKIHR
;
A
#
# COMPACT_ATOMS: atom_id res chain seq x y z
N MET A 1 27.51 -23.09 -29.35
CA MET A 1 27.54 -21.81 -28.61
C MET A 1 26.22 -21.10 -28.84
N ALA A 2 25.28 -21.18 -27.89
CA ALA A 2 24.02 -20.46 -27.96
C ALA A 2 24.06 -19.30 -26.97
N LEU A 3 24.15 -18.07 -27.50
CA LEU A 3 24.05 -16.84 -26.73
C LEU A 3 22.57 -16.60 -26.42
N LEU A 4 22.16 -16.97 -25.21
CA LEU A 4 20.85 -16.59 -24.67
C LEU A 4 20.87 -15.08 -24.38
N ALA A 5 20.19 -14.32 -25.22
CA ALA A 5 19.92 -12.91 -25.02
C ALA A 5 19.15 -12.72 -23.71
N LEU A 6 19.75 -12.00 -22.77
CA LEU A 6 19.08 -11.46 -21.58
C LEU A 6 18.03 -10.46 -22.06
N ALA A 7 16.81 -10.94 -22.27
CA ALA A 7 15.64 -10.08 -22.42
C ALA A 7 15.52 -9.27 -21.12
N GLY A 8 15.91 -8.01 -21.17
CA GLY A 8 15.74 -7.06 -20.08
C GLY A 8 14.27 -6.98 -19.73
N SER A 9 13.89 -7.56 -18.61
CA SER A 9 12.61 -7.29 -17.97
C SER A 9 12.62 -5.82 -17.56
N THR A 10 11.99 -4.96 -18.38
CA THR A 10 11.57 -3.63 -17.98
C THR A 10 10.42 -3.78 -16.99
N SER A 11 10.75 -4.15 -15.76
CA SER A 11 9.82 -4.10 -14.65
C SER A 11 9.51 -2.60 -14.44
N PRO A 12 8.25 -2.14 -14.58
CA PRO A 12 7.94 -0.71 -14.55
C PRO A 12 8.24 -0.15 -13.18
N ALA A 13 9.36 0.56 -13.03
CA ALA A 13 9.84 1.15 -11.79
C ALA A 13 8.72 1.60 -10.83
N HIS A 14 8.58 0.89 -9.71
CA HIS A 14 7.24 0.50 -9.26
C HIS A 14 6.67 1.43 -8.19
N ALA A 15 5.63 2.19 -8.54
CA ALA A 15 4.61 2.60 -7.57
C ALA A 15 3.61 1.46 -7.28
N ASP A 16 3.63 0.38 -8.06
CA ASP A 16 2.85 -0.83 -7.81
C ASP A 16 3.53 -1.71 -6.75
N ALA A 17 2.89 -1.93 -5.61
CA ALA A 17 3.43 -2.79 -4.56
C ALA A 17 2.33 -3.52 -3.80
N THR A 18 2.63 -4.71 -3.30
CA THR A 18 1.80 -5.42 -2.33
C THR A 18 2.72 -5.85 -1.18
N VAL A 19 2.49 -5.33 0.02
CA VAL A 19 3.32 -5.57 1.20
C VAL A 19 2.42 -6.03 2.35
N LYS A 20 2.86 -7.03 3.12
CA LYS A 20 2.15 -7.51 4.30
C LYS A 20 3.08 -7.46 5.51
N ASP A 21 2.55 -7.01 6.63
CA ASP A 21 3.20 -7.01 7.95
C ASP A 21 2.20 -7.50 9.00
N GLY A 22 2.49 -8.67 9.57
CA GLY A 22 1.58 -9.37 10.47
C GLY A 22 0.20 -9.58 9.82
N LYS A 23 -0.84 -8.97 10.41
CA LYS A 23 -2.23 -9.06 9.95
C LYS A 23 -2.62 -7.99 8.95
N VAL A 24 -1.74 -7.05 8.65
CA VAL A 24 -2.05 -5.88 7.81
C VAL A 24 -1.37 -6.00 6.48
N GLY A 25 -2.08 -5.68 5.41
CA GLY A 25 -1.52 -5.53 4.08
C GLY A 25 -1.76 -4.14 3.49
N LEU A 26 -0.85 -3.75 2.61
CA LEU A 26 -0.89 -2.55 1.79
C LEU A 26 -0.78 -2.96 0.32
N ILE A 27 -1.69 -2.48 -0.52
CA ILE A 27 -1.58 -2.51 -1.97
C ILE A 27 -1.44 -1.07 -2.44
N VAL A 28 -0.44 -0.80 -3.25
CA VAL A 28 -0.25 0.46 -3.96
C VAL A 28 -0.37 0.17 -5.45
N LYS A 29 -1.10 1.02 -6.17
CA LYS A 29 -1.26 0.95 -7.61
C LYS A 29 -0.86 2.26 -8.26
N GLY A 30 0.12 2.22 -9.16
CA GLY A 30 0.70 3.42 -9.74
C GLY A 30 1.83 3.11 -10.72
N LYS A 31 2.35 4.17 -11.34
CA LYS A 31 3.46 4.08 -12.28
C LYS A 31 4.54 5.09 -11.89
N GLU A 32 5.80 4.65 -11.85
CA GLU A 32 6.94 5.48 -11.45
C GLU A 32 6.68 6.14 -10.08
N LEU A 33 6.65 7.47 -10.04
CA LEU A 33 6.41 8.26 -8.83
C LEU A 33 4.93 8.58 -8.59
N SER A 34 4.04 8.19 -9.49
CA SER A 34 2.61 8.51 -9.44
C SER A 34 1.81 7.34 -8.90
N VAL A 35 1.06 7.57 -7.82
CA VAL A 35 0.15 6.57 -7.25
C VAL A 35 -1.30 6.94 -7.59
N ASN A 36 -1.99 6.03 -8.27
CA ASN A 36 -3.39 6.16 -8.64
C ASN A 36 -4.32 5.69 -7.53
N ARG A 37 -4.01 4.54 -6.93
CA ARG A 37 -4.77 3.99 -5.80
C ARG A 37 -3.84 3.42 -4.76
N ALA A 38 -4.28 3.45 -3.52
CA ALA A 38 -3.70 2.66 -2.46
C ALA A 38 -4.85 2.04 -1.67
N GLY A 39 -4.64 0.84 -1.15
CA GLY A 39 -5.60 0.16 -0.32
C GLY A 39 -4.90 -0.59 0.79
N GLY A 40 -5.59 -0.77 1.90
CA GLY A 40 -5.11 -1.57 3.01
C GLY A 40 -6.15 -2.60 3.41
N TRP A 41 -5.70 -3.76 3.85
CA TRP A 41 -6.57 -4.73 4.50
C TRP A 41 -5.97 -5.19 5.82
N MET A 42 -6.84 -5.61 6.73
CA MET A 42 -6.48 -6.22 7.99
C MET A 42 -7.24 -7.55 8.15
N ASP A 43 -6.54 -8.61 8.52
CA ASP A 43 -7.16 -9.92 8.78
C ASP A 43 -8.17 -9.82 9.94
N GLY A 44 -9.35 -10.43 9.76
CA GLY A 44 -10.44 -10.46 10.74
C GLY A 44 -11.58 -9.46 10.48
N HIS A 45 -12.68 -9.66 11.21
CA HIS A 45 -13.78 -8.71 11.33
C HIS A 45 -13.68 -7.98 12.66
N GLY A 46 -13.82 -6.67 12.63
CA GLY A 46 -13.89 -5.86 13.84
C GLY A 46 -14.86 -4.70 13.65
N THR A 47 -15.58 -4.35 14.71
CA THR A 47 -16.37 -3.12 14.74
C THR A 47 -15.45 -1.91 14.91
N GLY A 48 -15.73 -0.83 14.18
CA GLY A 48 -14.96 0.41 14.26
C GLY A 48 -13.51 0.29 13.80
N VAL A 49 -13.21 -0.63 12.87
CA VAL A 49 -11.91 -0.69 12.21
C VAL A 49 -11.79 0.50 11.27
N ARG A 50 -10.69 1.25 11.40
CA ARG A 50 -10.38 2.42 10.60
C ARG A 50 -8.93 2.34 10.17
N ALA A 51 -8.64 2.87 8.99
CA ALA A 51 -7.28 3.02 8.51
C ALA A 51 -7.00 4.42 7.98
N ARG A 52 -5.72 4.78 7.92
CA ARG A 52 -5.24 5.97 7.22
C ARG A 52 -3.95 5.66 6.47
N LEU A 53 -3.65 6.49 5.48
CA LEU A 53 -2.38 6.49 4.79
C LEU A 53 -1.51 7.61 5.33
N TYR A 54 -0.22 7.32 5.45
CA TYR A 54 0.80 8.30 5.74
C TYR A 54 2.04 8.02 4.90
N THR A 55 2.87 9.04 4.76
CA THR A 55 4.15 8.92 4.08
C THR A 55 5.29 9.17 5.04
N VAL A 56 6.43 8.52 4.81
CA VAL A 56 7.70 8.85 5.45
C VAL A 56 8.73 9.20 4.38
N HIS A 57 9.32 10.38 4.48
CA HIS A 57 10.38 10.82 3.57
C HIS A 57 11.48 11.51 4.38
N ASN A 58 12.71 11.02 4.27
CA ASN A 58 13.86 11.49 5.07
C ASN A 58 13.55 11.51 6.57
N GLY A 59 12.91 10.46 7.09
CA GLY A 59 12.52 10.33 8.50
C GLY A 59 11.31 11.17 8.93
N VAL A 60 10.79 12.05 8.06
CA VAL A 60 9.64 12.89 8.38
C VAL A 60 8.35 12.20 7.96
N ARG A 61 7.45 12.01 8.94
CA ARG A 61 6.11 11.48 8.72
C ARG A 61 5.13 12.60 8.31
N ASN A 62 4.27 12.31 7.34
CA ASN A 62 3.15 13.17 6.97
C ASN A 62 1.89 12.32 6.71
N ASP A 63 0.80 12.60 7.41
CA ASP A 63 -0.47 11.92 7.18
C ASP A 63 -1.11 12.48 5.90
N ILE A 64 -1.38 11.62 4.92
CA ILE A 64 -1.91 12.04 3.62
C ILE A 64 -3.42 11.83 3.48
N THR A 65 -4.02 11.03 4.36
CA THR A 65 -5.47 10.85 4.47
C THR A 65 -5.90 10.93 5.93
N LYS A 66 -7.17 11.31 6.16
CA LYS A 66 -7.81 11.16 7.48
C LYS A 66 -8.14 9.68 7.71
N TRP A 67 -8.41 9.32 8.96
CA TRP A 67 -9.00 8.03 9.30
C TRP A 67 -10.28 7.77 8.50
N LYS A 68 -10.30 6.65 7.79
CA LYS A 68 -11.41 6.16 6.99
C LYS A 68 -11.87 4.82 7.53
N ASP A 69 -13.17 4.62 7.63
CA ASP A 69 -13.73 3.37 8.13
C ASP A 69 -13.48 2.24 7.11
N ALA A 70 -13.17 1.06 7.64
CA ALA A 70 -12.94 -0.13 6.85
C ALA A 70 -14.23 -0.90 6.62
N THR A 71 -14.37 -1.40 5.40
CA THR A 71 -15.49 -2.26 5.01
C THR A 71 -15.15 -3.70 5.40
N PRO A 72 -15.95 -4.36 6.25
CA PRO A 72 -15.78 -5.79 6.50
C PRO A 72 -16.15 -6.57 5.24
N VAL A 73 -15.29 -7.52 4.87
CA VAL A 73 -15.45 -8.40 3.71
C VAL A 73 -15.34 -9.84 4.18
N SER A 74 -16.16 -10.72 3.60
CA SER A 74 -16.09 -12.17 3.79
C SER A 74 -15.92 -12.83 2.43
N ALA A 75 -14.86 -13.62 2.28
CA ALA A 75 -14.59 -14.42 1.08
C ALA A 75 -14.43 -15.88 1.51
N GLY A 76 -15.51 -16.66 1.41
CA GLY A 76 -15.58 -18.00 1.99
C GLY A 76 -15.39 -17.96 3.51
N MET A 77 -14.43 -18.71 4.02
CA MET A 77 -14.06 -18.70 5.45
C MET A 77 -13.15 -17.53 5.84
N THR A 78 -12.61 -16.79 4.87
CA THR A 78 -11.68 -15.68 5.11
C THR A 78 -12.45 -14.40 5.40
N LYS A 79 -12.05 -13.71 6.47
CA LYS A 79 -12.64 -12.46 6.93
C LYS A 79 -11.55 -11.40 6.98
N PHE A 80 -11.81 -10.22 6.44
CA PHE A 80 -10.88 -9.10 6.50
C PHE A 80 -11.63 -7.77 6.47
N SER A 81 -10.96 -6.71 6.90
CA SER A 81 -11.46 -5.34 6.84
C SER A 81 -10.64 -4.57 5.82
N ASN A 82 -11.28 -4.01 4.79
CA ASN A 82 -10.61 -3.37 3.65
C ASN A 82 -10.88 -1.86 3.59
N VAL A 83 -9.90 -1.08 3.17
CA VAL A 83 -10.03 0.34 2.81
C VAL A 83 -9.34 0.59 1.48
N ASP A 84 -9.99 1.33 0.58
CA ASP A 84 -9.39 1.81 -0.67
C ASP A 84 -9.39 3.34 -0.70
N TRP A 85 -8.33 3.92 -1.24
CA TRP A 85 -8.19 5.35 -1.50
C TRP A 85 -7.82 5.58 -2.97
N ASN A 86 -8.63 6.36 -3.65
CA ASN A 86 -8.28 6.93 -4.95
C ASN A 86 -7.41 8.17 -4.75
N LEU A 87 -6.12 8.06 -5.09
CA LEU A 87 -5.13 9.12 -4.98
C LEU A 87 -5.00 9.95 -6.28
N ARG A 88 -5.77 9.62 -7.33
CA ARG A 88 -5.87 10.40 -8.58
C ARG A 88 -4.52 10.73 -9.23
N GLY A 89 -3.58 9.78 -9.18
CA GLY A 89 -2.26 9.93 -9.77
C GLY A 89 -1.33 10.86 -8.97
N ARG A 90 -1.59 11.06 -7.68
CA ARG A 90 -0.74 11.86 -6.79
C ARG A 90 0.71 11.44 -6.91
N THR A 91 1.57 12.43 -7.19
CA THR A 91 3.01 12.23 -7.32
C THR A 91 3.70 12.32 -5.96
N PHE A 92 4.67 11.44 -5.74
CA PHE A 92 5.50 11.40 -4.54
C PHE A 92 6.97 11.63 -4.89
N ARG A 93 7.78 12.01 -3.91
CA ARG A 93 9.23 12.13 -4.11
C ARG A 93 9.85 10.74 -4.19
N HIS A 94 10.91 10.60 -4.99
CA HIS A 94 11.71 9.37 -5.00
C HIS A 94 12.19 9.02 -3.58
N GLY A 95 12.05 7.76 -3.19
CA GLY A 95 12.42 7.27 -1.87
C GLY A 95 11.38 7.51 -0.78
N THR A 96 10.20 8.05 -1.11
CA THR A 96 9.08 8.17 -0.16
C THR A 96 8.54 6.79 0.17
N TRP A 97 8.39 6.49 1.45
CA TRP A 97 7.63 5.33 1.91
C TRP A 97 6.16 5.71 2.04
N LEU A 98 5.27 4.98 1.38
CA LEU A 98 3.83 5.04 1.58
C LEU A 98 3.43 3.89 2.49
N CYS A 99 2.77 4.21 3.61
CA CYS A 99 2.42 3.26 4.65
C CYS A 99 0.92 3.33 4.95
N VAL A 100 0.38 2.22 5.46
CA VAL A 100 -0.98 2.17 6.02
C VAL A 100 -0.93 1.87 7.51
N GLU A 101 -1.81 2.51 8.26
CA GLU A 101 -2.00 2.29 9.69
C GLU A 101 -3.46 1.92 9.94
N PHE A 102 -3.70 0.88 10.74
CA PHE A 102 -5.01 0.49 11.22
C PHE A 102 -5.12 0.77 12.72
N ASN A 103 -6.27 1.24 13.19
CA ASN A 103 -6.49 1.61 14.61
C ASN A 103 -6.64 0.40 15.57
N LYS A 104 -6.50 -0.83 15.09
CA LYS A 104 -6.72 -2.07 15.87
C LYS A 104 -5.51 -3.00 15.93
N THR A 105 -4.38 -2.61 15.35
CA THR A 105 -3.18 -3.46 15.26
C THR A 105 -1.95 -2.59 14.97
N ASP A 106 -0.78 -3.05 15.41
CA ASP A 106 0.46 -2.26 15.33
C ASP A 106 1.24 -2.45 14.01
N GLY A 107 0.84 -3.42 13.19
CA GLY A 107 1.46 -3.66 11.88
C GLY A 107 1.28 -2.47 10.93
N THR A 108 2.37 -1.99 10.35
CA THR A 108 2.38 -0.83 9.45
C THR A 108 3.18 -1.13 8.19
N PRO A 109 2.65 -1.95 7.27
CA PRO A 109 3.36 -2.27 6.04
C PRO A 109 3.54 -0.98 5.21
N CYS A 110 4.74 -0.83 4.67
CA CYS A 110 5.15 0.32 3.87
C CYS A 110 5.71 -0.13 2.53
N ALA A 111 5.40 0.61 1.47
CA ALA A 111 5.98 0.46 0.14
C ALA A 111 6.85 1.67 -0.20
N LYS A 112 8.08 1.44 -0.66
CA LYS A 112 8.96 2.51 -1.11
C LYS A 112 8.62 2.89 -2.54
N ILE A 113 8.28 4.15 -2.77
CA ILE A 113 8.05 4.72 -4.08
C ILE A 113 9.40 5.13 -4.66
N HIS A 114 9.73 4.65 -5.85
CA HIS A 114 10.93 5.01 -6.57
C HIS A 114 10.65 5.21 -8.06
N ARG A 115 11.61 5.83 -8.74
CA ARG A 115 11.58 6.05 -10.18
C ARG A 115 12.20 4.85 -10.88
#